data_AF-J2WW58-F1
#
_entry.id   AF-J2WW58-F1
#
_cell.length_a   1.000
_cell.length_b   1.000
_cell.length_c   1.000
_cell.angle_alpha   90.00
_cell.angle_beta   90.00
_cell.angle_gamma   90.00
#
_symmetry.space_group_name_H-M   'P 1'
#
loop_
_entity.id
_entity.type
_entity.pdbx_description
1 polymer ?
#
loop_
_entity_poly.entity_id
_entity_poly.type
_entity_poly.pdbx_seq_one_letter_code
_entity_poly.pdbx_strand_id
1 'polypeptide(L)'
;MNEIDGNNRCVHEAPGYPEAGEMRAKAGHVMKIGLLLQNGRLSKTEAAQRLGLSQEELDELLSGKFRDLTVAKISEYPNLLLDERR
;
A
#
# COMPACT_ATOMS: atom_id res chain seq x y z
N MET A 1 12.11 -4.62 -39.03
CA MET A 1 12.74 -4.86 -37.72
C MET A 1 13.20 -3.52 -37.17
N ASN A 2 12.74 -3.14 -35.98
CA ASN A 2 13.50 -2.30 -35.05
C ASN A 2 12.95 -2.57 -33.64
N GLU A 3 13.79 -3.26 -32.87
CA GLU A 3 13.69 -3.44 -31.43
C GLU A 3 13.75 -2.08 -30.74
N ILE A 4 12.81 -1.83 -29.84
CA ILE A 4 13.10 -1.00 -28.66
C ILE A 4 12.70 -1.83 -27.45
N ASP A 5 13.70 -2.57 -26.96
CA ASP A 5 13.87 -2.90 -25.55
C ASP A 5 13.87 -1.58 -24.76
N GLY A 6 13.11 -1.56 -23.67
CA GLY A 6 12.86 -0.33 -22.94
C GLY A 6 11.94 -0.56 -21.78
N ASN A 7 12.38 -1.43 -20.87
CA ASN A 7 11.96 -1.55 -19.48
C ASN A 7 11.73 -0.16 -18.83
N ASN A 8 10.55 0.43 -19.05
CA ASN A 8 10.11 1.58 -18.29
C ASN A 8 9.46 1.06 -17.02
N ARG A 9 10.31 0.80 -16.02
CA ARG A 9 9.92 0.77 -14.61
C ARG A 9 8.93 1.90 -14.41
N CYS A 10 7.73 1.57 -13.97
CA CYS A 10 6.72 2.55 -13.59
C CYS A 10 7.20 3.26 -12.31
N VAL A 11 8.19 4.13 -12.45
CA VAL A 11 8.55 5.14 -11.45
C VAL A 11 7.52 6.24 -11.61
N HIS A 12 6.44 6.14 -10.84
CA HIS A 12 5.47 7.21 -10.69
C HIS A 12 6.11 8.38 -9.93
N GLU A 13 7.04 9.08 -10.57
CA GLU A 13 7.45 10.43 -10.18
C GLU A 13 6.47 11.42 -10.82
N ALA A 14 5.47 11.84 -10.04
CA ALA A 14 4.67 13.03 -10.33
C ALA A 14 5.17 14.16 -9.42
N PRO A 15 6.04 15.06 -9.89
CA PRO A 15 6.46 16.23 -9.14
C PRO A 15 5.39 17.32 -9.30
N GLY A 16 4.96 17.94 -8.21
CA GLY A 16 4.15 19.16 -8.29
C GLY A 16 3.32 19.51 -7.05
N TYR A 17 2.99 18.53 -6.20
CA TYR A 17 2.35 18.77 -4.92
C TYR A 17 2.88 17.73 -3.93
N PRO A 18 3.79 18.09 -3.01
CA PRO A 18 4.36 17.14 -2.05
C PRO A 18 3.25 16.38 -1.32
N GLU A 19 2.22 17.08 -0.86
CA GLU A 19 1.09 16.45 -0.15
C GLU A 19 0.19 15.58 -1.04
N ALA A 20 -0.03 15.94 -2.31
CA ALA A 20 -0.93 15.17 -3.20
C ALA A 20 -0.25 13.89 -3.73
N GLY A 21 1.06 13.97 -4.00
CA GLY A 21 1.87 12.80 -4.38
C GLY A 21 1.97 11.82 -3.22
N GLU A 22 2.22 12.32 -2.00
CA GLU A 22 2.23 11.51 -0.79
C GLU A 22 0.89 10.85 -0.52
N MET A 23 -0.21 11.60 -0.55
CA MET A 23 -1.54 11.05 -0.25
C MET A 23 -1.99 10.02 -1.30
N ARG A 24 -1.62 10.21 -2.58
CA ARG A 24 -1.86 9.23 -3.65
C ARG A 24 -0.98 7.98 -3.49
N ALA A 25 0.27 8.13 -3.06
CA ALA A 25 1.15 7.00 -2.74
C ALA A 25 0.59 6.17 -1.57
N LYS A 26 0.17 6.83 -0.47
CA LYS A 26 -0.51 6.18 0.67
C LYS A 26 -1.75 5.41 0.21
N ALA A 27 -2.62 6.04 -0.57
CA ALA A 27 -3.82 5.40 -1.10
C ALA A 27 -3.49 4.18 -1.96
N GLY A 28 -2.44 4.24 -2.78
CA GLY A 28 -1.98 3.10 -3.59
C GLY A 28 -1.54 1.91 -2.73
N HIS A 29 -0.80 2.14 -1.65
CA HIS A 29 -0.40 1.10 -0.70
C HIS A 29 -1.61 0.48 0.02
N VAL A 30 -2.54 1.31 0.49
CA VAL A 30 -3.77 0.87 1.16
C VAL A 30 -4.68 0.08 0.22
N MET A 31 -4.82 0.50 -1.03
CA MET A 31 -5.56 -0.26 -2.05
C MET A 31 -4.96 -1.66 -2.25
N LYS A 32 -3.63 -1.77 -2.27
CA LYS A 32 -2.95 -3.06 -2.42
C LYS A 32 -3.25 -3.99 -1.24
N ILE A 33 -3.28 -3.45 -0.01
CA ILE A 33 -3.71 -4.18 1.19
C ILE A 33 -5.17 -4.63 1.02
N GLY A 34 -6.10 -3.72 0.72
CA GLY A 34 -7.51 -4.06 0.51
C GLY A 34 -7.74 -5.11 -0.57
N LEU A 35 -6.92 -5.10 -1.63
CA LEU A 35 -6.97 -6.12 -2.68
C LEU A 35 -6.48 -7.49 -2.19
N LEU A 36 -5.45 -7.54 -1.34
CA LEU A 36 -5.00 -8.79 -0.70
C LEU A 36 -6.08 -9.37 0.22
N LEU A 37 -6.82 -8.50 0.92
CA LEU A 37 -7.97 -8.91 1.74
C LEU A 37 -9.13 -9.43 0.90
N GLN A 38 -9.51 -8.70 -0.16
CA GLN A 38 -10.62 -9.12 -1.03
C GLN A 38 -10.31 -10.40 -1.82
N ASN A 39 -9.05 -10.60 -2.21
CA ASN A 39 -8.62 -11.83 -2.89
C ASN A 39 -8.60 -13.05 -1.96
N GLY A 40 -8.96 -12.91 -0.68
CA GLY A 40 -8.98 -14.01 0.29
C GLY A 40 -7.60 -14.52 0.67
N ARG A 41 -6.53 -13.83 0.27
CA ARG A 41 -5.15 -14.17 0.67
C ARG A 41 -4.89 -13.87 2.14
N LEU A 42 -5.62 -12.91 2.71
CA LEU A 42 -5.43 -12.49 4.08
C LEU A 42 -6.76 -12.02 4.69
N SER A 43 -7.13 -12.55 5.86
CA SER A 43 -8.29 -12.03 6.59
C SER A 43 -7.97 -10.68 7.22
N LYS A 44 -9.00 -9.85 7.39
CA LYS A 44 -8.88 -8.52 8.03
C LYS A 44 -8.23 -8.58 9.42
N THR A 45 -8.60 -9.60 10.20
CA THR A 45 -7.99 -9.88 11.51
C THR A 45 -6.52 -10.27 11.40
N GLU A 46 -6.13 -11.01 10.36
CA GLU A 46 -4.75 -11.42 10.17
C GLU A 46 -3.88 -10.27 9.68
N ALA A 47 -4.43 -9.41 8.82
CA ALA A 47 -3.77 -8.20 8.36
C ALA A 47 -3.55 -7.25 9.54
N ALA A 48 -4.57 -7.03 10.36
CA ALA A 48 -4.49 -6.22 11.56
C ALA A 48 -3.41 -6.75 12.52
N GLN A 49 -3.39 -8.05 12.79
CA GLN A 49 -2.36 -8.68 13.63
C GLN A 49 -0.95 -8.55 13.07
N ARG A 50 -0.74 -8.80 11.77
CA ARG A 50 0.58 -8.67 11.12
C ARG A 50 1.08 -7.22 11.11
N LEU A 51 0.17 -6.26 11.00
CA LEU A 51 0.47 -4.84 11.01
C LEU A 51 0.63 -4.29 12.45
N GLY A 52 0.30 -5.08 13.47
CA GLY A 52 0.25 -4.63 14.86
C GLY A 52 -0.85 -3.61 15.13
N LEU A 53 -1.92 -3.64 14.35
CA LEU A 53 -3.07 -2.73 14.39
C LEU A 53 -4.32 -3.47 14.87
N SER A 54 -5.31 -2.72 15.35
CA SER A 54 -6.65 -3.24 15.61
C SER A 54 -7.44 -3.39 14.31
N GLN A 55 -8.51 -4.20 14.32
CA GLN A 55 -9.39 -4.32 13.15
C GLN A 55 -10.07 -2.99 12.78
N GLU A 56 -10.36 -2.16 13.78
CA GLU A 56 -10.89 -0.80 13.60
C GLU A 56 -9.85 0.11 12.94
N GLU A 57 -8.62 0.14 13.43
CA GLU A 57 -7.51 0.88 12.82
C GLU A 57 -7.26 0.47 11.37
N LEU A 58 -7.37 -0.83 11.06
CA LEU A 58 -7.27 -1.32 9.69
C LEU A 58 -8.46 -0.88 8.83
N ASP A 59 -9.67 -0.83 9.39
CA ASP A 59 -10.84 -0.29 8.68
C ASP A 59 -10.68 1.20 8.39
N GLU A 60 -10.22 1.98 9.37
CA GLU A 60 -9.91 3.39 9.23
C GLU A 60 -8.84 3.62 8.15
N LEU A 61 -7.78 2.80 8.14
CA LEU A 61 -6.76 2.79 7.09
C LEU A 61 -7.40 2.54 5.71
N LEU A 62 -8.22 1.50 5.56
CA LEU A 62 -8.89 1.17 4.30
C LEU A 62 -9.91 2.24 3.86
N SER A 63 -10.48 2.96 4.82
CA SER A 63 -11.46 4.04 4.63
C SER A 63 -10.81 5.38 4.24
N GLY A 64 -9.47 5.45 4.23
CA GLY A 64 -8.76 6.68 3.87
C GLY A 64 -8.35 7.57 5.06
N LYS A 65 -8.61 7.12 6.30
CA LYS A 65 -8.28 7.83 7.54
C LYS A 65 -6.85 7.54 8.01
N PHE A 66 -5.90 7.66 7.11
CA PHE A 66 -4.47 7.43 7.39
C PHE A 66 -3.67 8.75 7.44
N ARG A 67 -4.35 9.85 7.78
CA ARG A 67 -3.71 11.17 7.85
C ARG A 67 -2.65 11.24 8.94
N ASP A 68 -2.89 10.57 10.06
CA ASP A 68 -1.95 10.46 11.19
C ASP A 68 -0.76 9.54 10.92
N LEU A 69 -0.79 8.75 9.84
CA LEU A 69 0.28 7.84 9.47
C LEU A 69 1.18 8.44 8.39
N THR A 70 2.48 8.33 8.58
CA THR A 70 3.47 8.81 7.60
C THR A 70 3.50 7.90 6.37
N VAL A 71 3.88 8.45 5.20
CA VAL A 71 4.02 7.66 3.96
C VAL A 71 4.94 6.46 4.17
N ALA A 72 6.05 6.68 4.87
CA ALA A 72 7.02 5.65 5.21
C ALA A 72 6.39 4.51 6.02
N LYS A 73 5.45 4.79 6.94
CA LYS A 73 4.77 3.74 7.70
C LYS A 73 3.83 2.91 6.80
N ILE A 74 3.11 3.59 5.92
CA ILE A 74 2.11 2.95 5.03
C ILE A 74 2.77 2.16 3.90
N SER A 75 3.94 2.59 3.41
CA SER A 75 4.70 1.85 2.40
C SER A 75 5.20 0.50 2.90
N GLU A 76 5.45 0.37 4.21
CA GLU A 76 5.91 -0.87 4.84
C GLU A 76 4.78 -1.89 5.02
N TYR A 77 3.53 -1.44 5.19
CA TYR A 77 2.38 -2.31 5.41
C TYR A 77 2.16 -3.37 4.32
N PRO A 78 2.11 -3.06 3.02
CA PRO A 78 2.01 -4.09 2.00
C PRO A 78 3.25 -5.00 1.97
N ASN A 79 4.43 -4.54 2.38
CA ASN A 79 5.63 -5.38 2.47
C ASN A 79 5.48 -6.42 3.60
N LEU A 80 5.01 -5.98 4.78
CA LEU A 80 4.70 -6.87 5.92
C LEU A 80 3.63 -7.92 5.61
N LEU A 81 2.68 -7.60 4.72
CA LEU A 81 1.64 -8.54 4.30
C LEU A 81 2.07 -9.45 3.14
N LEU A 82 2.98 -8.99 2.28
CA LEU A 82 3.49 -9.74 1.13
C LEU A 82 4.68 -10.65 1.50
N ASP A 83 5.21 -10.54 2.71
CA ASP A 83 6.24 -11.43 3.24
C ASP A 83 5.67 -12.85 3.43
N GLU A 84 5.52 -13.56 2.31
CA GLU A 84 5.29 -15.01 2.21
C GLU A 84 6.57 -15.73 1.75
N ARG A 85 7.76 -15.14 1.94
CA ARG A 85 9.02 -15.74 1.51
C ARG A 85 10.17 -15.47 2.49
N ARG A 86 10.16 -16.29 3.55
CA ARG A 86 11.30 -17.05 4.09
C ARG A 86 12.26 -16.33 5.04
#